data_AF-A0A843I1B0-F1
#
_entry.id   AF-A0A843I1B0-F1
#
_cell.length_a   1.000
_cell.length_b   1.000
_cell.length_c   1.000
_cell.angle_alpha   90.00
_cell.angle_beta   90.00
_cell.angle_gamma   90.00
#
_symmetry.space_group_name_H-M   'P 1'
#
loop_
_entity.id
_entity.type
_entity.pdbx_description
1 polymer ?
#
loop_
_entity_poly.entity_id
_entity_poly.type
_entity_poly.pdbx_seq_one_letter_code
_entity_poly.pdbx_strand_id
1 'polypeptide(L)'
;MVYWKVEVGGKEVAPREGQKEDAERIYNALVENKNVVLSEWPGFGKTLAVLVSIANYLSDVNPNGYVVIITPNKLSSKYWYTEAGDKFTIYKPNGSILKIAHLAGKSSFDCFLNDKVKANDPRIICNQTISFYEKIRNCKYYAPIIRNKDRFSMINDVTEVREYLSINGKAFVFRRSSGVCDYYNQFFSIPEADVVVMNISMFLQMFSMGTLPKPAVLVIDEFDVYGFNMIRSIKIDDALFDDLKKYAKDKKLMERIIALERTIMSAVSLGEKIDYKHVRDSAYAVLQLINAIMNIAYVDSLSGLSMALRSMLDGATYMAKRSEEGIDIVVNLSKMMSQIIQRSGRTIFISGTPIDMDDYATIMESTYGLVPDISQHVIVSSGVKPNYRVYVYTSNFIPTLALAMKFDEDPELCRQYNELLARLEKLLMSKYGIVKILIPSKKYGKKCFSSLIPQYMDGASPDAVNGFVNGDNKYLISARFTRSLSILKPGAILIPKMPIPDTESPEVKFFLKKGYSSYIHMLARAEIFHLVHRFLRSPNSEVIISSLDMRVLETLYYYKKIHGLSVSYINDDGSVEDFEL
;
A
#
# COMPACT_ATOMS: atom_id res chain seq x y z
N MET A 1 -20.54 26.07 1.49
CA MET A 1 -20.67 25.71 0.06
C MET A 1 -19.30 25.62 -0.57
N VAL A 2 -18.95 24.45 -1.08
CA VAL A 2 -17.67 24.21 -1.77
C VAL A 2 -17.68 24.83 -3.15
N TYR A 3 -16.63 25.59 -3.47
CA TYR A 3 -16.34 26.09 -4.80
C TYR A 3 -15.91 24.93 -5.70
N TRP A 4 -16.70 24.68 -6.74
CA TRP A 4 -16.42 23.65 -7.73
C TRP A 4 -16.09 24.32 -9.06
N LYS A 5 -14.80 24.37 -9.39
CA LYS A 5 -14.33 24.74 -10.72
C LYS A 5 -13.21 23.80 -11.12
N VAL A 6 -13.54 22.85 -11.99
CA VAL A 6 -12.66 21.78 -12.45
C VAL A 6 -12.74 21.73 -13.95
N GLU A 7 -11.58 21.72 -14.63
CA GLU A 7 -11.51 21.63 -16.09
C GLU A 7 -10.75 20.38 -16.54
N VAL A 8 -11.15 19.83 -17.70
CA VAL A 8 -10.43 18.77 -18.42
C VAL A 8 -10.23 19.23 -19.86
N GLY A 9 -8.98 19.43 -20.27
CA GLY A 9 -8.67 19.97 -21.60
C GLY A 9 -9.27 21.36 -21.85
N GLY A 10 -9.30 22.21 -20.82
CA GLY A 10 -9.84 23.57 -20.88
C GLY A 10 -11.38 23.66 -20.90
N LYS A 11 -12.09 22.55 -20.69
CA LYS A 11 -13.55 22.53 -20.57
C LYS A 11 -13.95 22.23 -19.15
N GLU A 12 -14.85 23.04 -18.61
CA GLU A 12 -15.39 22.82 -17.27
C GLU A 12 -16.16 21.50 -17.19
N VAL A 13 -15.97 20.78 -16.09
CA VAL A 13 -16.58 19.48 -15.82
C VAL A 13 -17.45 19.58 -14.57
N ALA A 14 -18.73 19.28 -14.75
CA ALA A 14 -19.68 19.20 -13.64
C ALA A 14 -19.33 18.04 -12.70
N PRO A 15 -19.61 18.17 -11.38
CA PRO A 15 -19.47 17.06 -10.45
C PRO A 15 -20.40 15.92 -10.82
N ARG A 16 -20.00 14.68 -10.52
CA ARG A 16 -20.92 13.55 -10.53
C ARG A 16 -21.92 13.67 -9.38
N GLU A 17 -23.00 12.90 -9.45
CA GLU A 17 -23.97 12.77 -8.36
C GLU A 17 -23.26 12.42 -7.04
N GLY A 18 -23.63 13.09 -5.93
CA GLY A 18 -23.02 12.94 -4.61
C GLY A 18 -21.62 13.58 -4.45
N GLN A 19 -20.83 13.65 -5.52
CA GLN A 19 -19.42 14.05 -5.45
C GLN A 19 -19.18 15.46 -4.87
N LYS A 20 -20.06 16.42 -5.18
CA LYS A 20 -19.98 17.78 -4.62
C LYS A 20 -20.35 17.80 -3.14
N GLU A 21 -21.31 16.99 -2.73
CA GLU A 21 -21.74 16.85 -1.33
C GLU A 21 -20.64 16.18 -0.49
N ASP A 22 -20.00 15.14 -1.02
CA ASP A 22 -18.85 14.51 -0.38
C ASP A 22 -17.70 15.50 -0.24
N ALA A 23 -17.42 16.29 -1.29
CA ALA A 23 -16.42 17.35 -1.21
C ALA A 23 -16.75 18.40 -0.13
N GLU A 24 -18.02 18.76 0.03
CA GLU A 24 -18.48 19.69 1.07
C GLU A 24 -18.36 19.10 2.48
N ARG A 25 -18.72 17.83 2.67
CA ARG A 25 -18.57 17.14 3.96
C ARG A 25 -17.10 17.01 4.36
N ILE A 26 -16.23 16.66 3.42
CA ILE A 26 -14.77 16.60 3.65
C ILE A 26 -14.25 17.99 4.03
N TYR A 27 -14.60 19.04 3.27
CA TYR A 27 -14.18 20.41 3.56
C TYR A 27 -14.62 20.86 4.96
N ASN A 28 -15.90 20.68 5.30
CA ASN A 28 -16.43 21.08 6.61
C ASN A 28 -15.74 20.33 7.75
N ALA A 29 -15.50 19.03 7.61
CA ALA A 29 -14.75 18.25 8.60
C ALA A 29 -13.32 18.79 8.79
N LEU A 30 -12.63 19.18 7.71
CA LEU A 30 -11.32 19.82 7.81
C LEU A 30 -11.41 21.18 8.52
N VAL A 31 -12.40 22.02 8.21
CA VAL A 31 -12.62 23.31 8.91
C VAL A 31 -12.82 23.08 10.42
N GLU A 32 -13.62 22.09 10.79
CA GLU A 32 -13.91 21.68 12.17
C GLU A 32 -12.75 20.95 12.86
N ASN A 33 -11.59 20.80 12.21
CA ASN A 33 -10.42 20.09 12.72
C ASN A 33 -10.70 18.61 13.04
N LYS A 34 -11.60 17.98 12.29
CA LYS A 34 -11.88 16.55 12.35
C LYS A 34 -11.10 15.78 11.30
N ASN A 35 -10.83 14.52 11.61
CA ASN A 35 -10.35 13.54 10.65
C ASN A 35 -11.52 13.03 9.79
N VAL A 36 -11.21 12.61 8.58
CA VAL A 36 -12.19 12.14 7.61
C VAL A 36 -11.91 10.69 7.28
N VAL A 37 -12.95 9.86 7.27
CA VAL A 37 -12.90 8.48 6.78
C VAL A 37 -13.79 8.40 5.54
N LEU A 38 -13.18 8.41 4.37
CA LEU A 38 -13.88 8.32 3.09
C LEU A 38 -14.10 6.86 2.71
N SER A 39 -15.34 6.40 2.87
CA SER A 39 -15.81 5.03 2.67
C SER A 39 -16.79 5.02 1.50
N GLU A 40 -16.26 4.92 0.29
CA GLU A 40 -17.04 4.97 -0.95
C GLU A 40 -16.78 3.76 -1.84
N TRP A 41 -17.63 3.56 -2.84
CA TRP A 41 -17.40 2.61 -3.91
C TRP A 41 -16.25 3.08 -4.84
N PRO A 42 -15.35 2.20 -5.29
CA PRO A 42 -14.35 2.58 -6.28
C PRO A 42 -14.99 3.15 -7.56
N GLY A 43 -14.35 4.17 -8.15
CA GLY A 43 -14.84 4.79 -9.39
C GLY A 43 -15.89 5.89 -9.21
N PHE A 44 -16.33 6.22 -7.99
CA PHE A 44 -17.25 7.33 -7.71
C PHE A 44 -16.60 8.72 -7.69
N GLY A 45 -15.28 8.77 -7.89
CA GLY A 45 -14.56 10.04 -7.98
C GLY A 45 -14.10 10.60 -6.64
N LYS A 46 -13.94 9.73 -5.62
CA LYS A 46 -13.26 10.00 -4.32
C LYS A 46 -12.09 10.96 -4.44
N THR A 47 -11.17 10.65 -5.34
CA THR A 47 -9.94 11.41 -5.59
C THR A 47 -10.23 12.88 -5.92
N LEU A 48 -11.19 13.14 -6.81
CA LEU A 48 -11.53 14.50 -7.21
C LEU A 48 -12.31 15.23 -6.10
N ALA A 49 -13.21 14.54 -5.39
CA ALA A 49 -13.89 15.13 -4.22
C ALA A 49 -12.87 15.60 -3.18
N VAL A 50 -11.90 14.74 -2.83
CA VAL A 50 -10.81 15.07 -1.90
C VAL A 50 -9.97 16.25 -2.39
N LEU A 51 -9.56 16.27 -3.66
CA LEU A 51 -8.74 17.37 -4.20
C LEU A 51 -9.50 18.71 -4.23
N VAL A 52 -10.80 18.69 -4.58
CA VAL A 52 -11.63 19.90 -4.54
C VAL A 52 -11.79 20.41 -3.11
N SER A 53 -12.03 19.53 -2.13
CA SER A 53 -12.07 19.91 -0.71
C SER A 53 -10.75 20.50 -0.22
N ILE A 54 -9.62 19.91 -0.62
CA ILE A 54 -8.29 20.42 -0.31
C ILE A 54 -8.08 21.81 -0.93
N ALA A 55 -8.48 22.02 -2.19
CA ALA A 55 -8.36 23.31 -2.85
C ALA A 55 -9.12 24.42 -2.10
N ASN A 56 -10.33 24.12 -1.63
CA ASN A 56 -11.13 25.03 -0.81
C ASN A 56 -10.47 25.26 0.56
N TYR A 57 -10.06 24.19 1.25
CA TYR A 57 -9.42 24.28 2.55
C TYR A 57 -8.11 25.10 2.53
N LEU A 58 -7.24 24.86 1.55
CA LEU A 58 -6.01 25.63 1.40
C LEU A 58 -6.31 27.10 1.07
N SER A 59 -7.30 27.39 0.22
CA SER A 59 -7.67 28.79 -0.05
C SER A 59 -8.17 29.54 1.19
N ASP A 60 -9.08 28.91 1.93
CA ASP A 60 -9.90 29.63 2.91
C ASP A 60 -9.33 29.57 4.33
N VAL A 61 -8.63 28.47 4.67
CA VAL A 61 -8.19 28.18 6.04
C VAL A 61 -6.67 28.13 6.16
N ASN A 62 -5.97 27.56 5.16
CA ASN A 62 -4.53 27.33 5.27
C ASN A 62 -3.75 27.58 3.96
N PRO A 63 -3.62 28.84 3.51
CA PRO A 63 -3.04 29.19 2.20
C PRO A 63 -1.56 28.87 2.03
N ASN A 64 -0.85 28.62 3.13
CA ASN A 64 0.57 28.25 3.12
C ASN A 64 0.80 26.79 3.55
N GLY A 65 -0.28 26.01 3.70
CA GLY A 65 -0.23 24.61 4.12
C GLY A 65 0.13 23.66 3.00
N TYR A 66 0.86 22.59 3.33
CA TYR A 66 1.06 21.47 2.41
C TYR A 66 0.03 20.38 2.67
N VAL A 67 -0.41 19.72 1.61
CA VAL A 67 -1.04 18.40 1.73
C VAL A 67 -0.07 17.33 1.29
N VAL A 68 0.06 16.27 2.10
CA VAL A 68 0.84 15.08 1.72
C VAL A 68 -0.13 13.93 1.48
N ILE A 69 -0.09 13.35 0.28
CA ILE A 69 -0.87 12.17 -0.08
C ILE A 69 0.06 10.98 -0.13
N ILE A 70 -0.22 9.96 0.69
CA ILE A 70 0.50 8.70 0.68
C ILE A 70 -0.36 7.62 0.04
N THR A 71 0.27 6.85 -0.82
CA THR A 71 -0.34 5.74 -1.55
C THR A 71 0.42 4.44 -1.28
N PRO A 72 -0.21 3.27 -1.43
CA PRO A 72 0.42 1.99 -1.09
C PRO A 72 1.58 1.63 -2.02
N ASN A 73 1.53 2.03 -3.29
CA ASN A 73 2.51 1.62 -4.30
C ASN A 73 2.76 2.69 -5.36
N LYS A 74 3.80 2.48 -6.19
CA LYS A 74 4.20 3.40 -7.26
C LYS A 74 3.07 3.65 -8.27
N LEU A 75 2.27 2.64 -8.61
CA LEU A 75 1.20 2.78 -9.60
C LEU A 75 0.06 3.66 -9.07
N SER A 76 -0.36 3.45 -7.82
CA SER A 76 -1.35 4.32 -7.15
C SER A 76 -0.84 5.77 -7.06
N SER A 77 0.43 6.00 -6.68
CA SER A 77 1.00 7.35 -6.67
C SER A 77 0.98 8.01 -8.06
N LYS A 78 1.26 7.23 -9.12
CA LYS A 78 1.22 7.72 -10.50
C LYS A 78 -0.20 8.02 -10.94
N TYR A 79 -1.19 7.21 -10.54
CA TYR A 79 -2.60 7.46 -10.81
C TYR A 79 -3.05 8.81 -10.21
N TRP A 80 -2.75 9.06 -8.94
CA TRP A 80 -3.04 10.35 -8.32
C TRP A 80 -2.41 11.53 -9.08
N TYR A 81 -1.18 11.38 -9.56
CA TYR A 81 -0.52 12.45 -10.30
C TYR A 81 -1.09 12.62 -11.71
N THR A 82 -1.10 11.55 -12.52
CA THR A 82 -1.45 11.63 -13.94
C THR A 82 -2.96 11.69 -14.20
N GLU A 83 -3.75 10.87 -13.51
CA GLU A 83 -5.20 10.81 -13.74
C GLU A 83 -5.96 11.85 -12.90
N ALA A 84 -5.39 12.31 -11.79
CA ALA A 84 -6.05 13.32 -10.94
C ALA A 84 -5.41 14.71 -11.07
N GLY A 85 -4.08 14.81 -11.13
CA GLY A 85 -3.35 16.08 -11.19
C GLY A 85 -3.16 16.64 -12.60
N ASP A 86 -2.72 15.82 -13.56
CA ASP A 86 -2.45 16.31 -14.92
C ASP A 86 -3.73 16.40 -15.76
N LYS A 87 -4.67 15.48 -15.54
CA LYS A 87 -5.94 15.42 -16.27
C LYS A 87 -6.91 16.54 -15.89
N PHE A 88 -6.94 16.91 -14.61
CA PHE A 88 -7.87 17.90 -14.08
C PHE A 88 -7.12 19.17 -13.69
N THR A 89 -7.57 20.31 -14.22
CA THR A 89 -7.17 21.62 -13.68
C THR A 89 -8.19 22.03 -12.61
N ILE A 90 -7.77 21.99 -11.35
CA ILE A 90 -8.64 22.32 -10.20
C ILE A 90 -8.31 23.74 -9.74
N TYR A 91 -9.32 24.61 -9.72
CA TYR A 91 -9.17 25.99 -9.28
C TYR A 91 -9.54 26.13 -7.81
N LYS A 92 -8.69 26.82 -7.06
CA LYS A 92 -8.97 27.29 -5.71
C LYS A 92 -9.98 28.46 -5.77
N PRO A 93 -10.76 28.70 -4.70
CA PRO A 93 -11.67 29.86 -4.62
C PRO A 93 -11.02 31.20 -4.98
N ASN A 94 -9.74 31.40 -4.65
CA ASN A 94 -8.97 32.59 -5.00
C ASN A 94 -8.55 32.69 -6.49
N GLY A 95 -8.99 31.76 -7.34
CA GLY A 95 -8.72 31.73 -8.79
C GLY A 95 -7.38 31.10 -9.19
N SER A 96 -6.49 30.79 -8.24
CA SER A 96 -5.23 30.09 -8.56
C SER A 96 -5.43 28.58 -8.70
N ILE A 97 -4.56 27.92 -9.47
CA ILE A 97 -4.64 26.47 -9.73
C ILE A 97 -4.03 25.70 -8.55
N LEU A 98 -4.64 24.58 -8.17
CA LEU A 98 -4.08 23.64 -7.20
C LEU A 98 -2.86 22.93 -7.81
N LYS A 99 -1.67 23.20 -7.29
CA LYS A 99 -0.40 22.65 -7.80
C LYS A 99 -0.09 21.31 -7.13
N ILE A 100 0.05 20.25 -7.94
CA ILE A 100 0.34 18.89 -7.45
C ILE A 100 1.73 18.46 -7.89
N ALA A 101 2.56 18.04 -6.94
CA ALA A 101 3.86 17.44 -7.16
C ALA A 101 3.80 15.92 -6.94
N HIS A 102 4.52 15.15 -7.76
CA HIS A 102 4.69 13.70 -7.57
C HIS A 102 6.14 13.37 -7.26
N LEU A 103 6.34 12.62 -6.18
CA LEU A 103 7.66 12.13 -5.78
C LEU A 103 7.73 10.61 -5.95
N ALA A 104 8.72 10.18 -6.74
CA ALA A 104 9.04 8.79 -7.00
C ALA A 104 10.42 8.42 -6.44
N GLY A 105 10.58 7.13 -6.10
CA GLY A 105 11.87 6.58 -5.67
C GLY A 105 12.87 6.49 -6.83
N LYS A 106 14.17 6.42 -6.48
CA LYS A 106 15.31 6.38 -7.42
C LYS A 106 15.21 5.31 -8.51
N SER A 107 14.57 4.17 -8.24
CA SER A 107 14.35 3.10 -9.23
C SER A 107 13.51 3.53 -10.43
N SER A 108 12.88 4.71 -10.37
CA SER A 108 12.09 5.30 -11.45
C SER A 108 12.90 6.16 -12.40
N PHE A 109 14.19 6.38 -12.14
CA PHE A 109 15.03 7.31 -12.87
C PHE A 109 16.32 6.64 -13.33
N ASP A 110 16.88 7.13 -14.44
CA ASP A 110 18.19 6.71 -14.94
C ASP A 110 19.30 7.59 -14.36
N CYS A 111 20.51 7.05 -14.24
CA CYS A 111 21.64 7.82 -13.73
C CYS A 111 22.24 8.70 -14.84
N PHE A 112 22.37 10.01 -14.59
CA PHE A 112 22.99 10.93 -15.56
C PHE A 112 24.50 10.72 -15.77
N LEU A 113 25.17 10.05 -14.83
CA LEU A 113 26.58 9.69 -15.00
C LEU A 113 26.76 8.38 -15.78
N ASN A 114 25.72 7.56 -15.86
CA ASN A 114 25.74 6.26 -16.52
C ASN A 114 24.31 5.87 -16.90
N ASP A 115 23.95 6.13 -18.16
CA ASP A 115 22.64 5.86 -18.73
C ASP A 115 22.27 4.37 -18.79
N LYS A 116 23.23 3.47 -18.57
CA LYS A 116 23.01 2.02 -18.53
C LYS A 116 22.53 1.51 -17.18
N VAL A 117 22.49 2.35 -16.15
CA VAL A 117 22.06 1.94 -14.81
C VAL A 117 21.00 2.87 -14.24
N LYS A 118 20.11 2.31 -13.42
CA LYS A 118 19.10 3.07 -12.69
C LYS A 118 19.73 3.89 -11.57
N ALA A 119 19.08 4.98 -11.18
CA ALA A 119 19.56 5.85 -10.12
C ALA A 119 19.56 5.18 -8.72
N ASN A 120 18.96 4.00 -8.56
CA ASN A 120 19.04 3.20 -7.33
C ASN A 120 20.15 2.13 -7.38
N ASP A 121 20.93 2.04 -8.45
CA ASP A 121 22.01 1.06 -8.56
C ASP A 121 23.08 1.33 -7.48
N PRO A 122 23.45 0.35 -6.64
CA PRO A 122 24.37 0.54 -5.52
C PRO A 122 25.78 0.94 -5.96
N ARG A 123 26.15 0.69 -7.21
CA ARG A 123 27.48 0.99 -7.76
C ARG A 123 27.65 2.47 -8.12
N ILE A 124 26.56 3.24 -8.27
CA ILE A 124 26.69 4.66 -8.59
C ILE A 124 27.11 5.47 -7.36
N ILE A 125 27.92 6.49 -7.60
CA ILE A 125 28.55 7.30 -6.56
C ILE A 125 27.58 7.92 -5.54
N CYS A 126 26.37 8.28 -5.97
CA CYS A 126 25.33 8.83 -5.10
C CYS A 126 24.79 7.82 -4.07
N ASN A 127 24.89 6.53 -4.38
CA ASN A 127 24.46 5.41 -3.52
C ASN A 127 25.65 4.74 -2.80
N GLN A 128 26.88 5.13 -3.15
CA GLN A 128 28.07 4.59 -2.51
C GLN A 128 28.24 5.12 -1.06
N THR A 129 29.04 4.34 -0.33
CA THR A 129 29.58 4.60 1.00
C THR A 129 30.74 5.58 0.97
N ILE A 130 30.42 6.83 0.63
CA ILE A 130 31.32 7.99 0.66
C ILE A 130 30.62 9.24 1.23
N SER A 131 31.42 10.18 1.71
CA SER A 131 30.93 11.42 2.33
C SER A 131 30.07 12.27 1.38
N PHE A 132 29.22 13.13 1.95
CA PHE A 132 28.43 14.09 1.18
C PHE A 132 29.30 14.91 0.20
N TYR A 133 30.48 15.34 0.65
CA TYR A 133 31.41 16.12 -0.16
C TYR A 133 32.01 15.33 -1.30
N GLU A 134 32.39 14.07 -1.06
CA GLU A 134 32.84 13.19 -2.14
C GLU A 134 31.71 12.96 -3.16
N LYS A 135 30.45 12.86 -2.74
CA LYS A 135 29.32 12.73 -3.68
C LYS A 135 29.15 13.99 -4.53
N ILE A 136 29.21 15.17 -3.92
CA ILE A 136 29.13 16.46 -4.63
C ILE A 136 30.28 16.61 -5.63
N ARG A 137 31.50 16.21 -5.24
CA ARG A 137 32.71 16.28 -6.06
C ARG A 137 32.68 15.32 -7.24
N ASN A 138 32.24 14.08 -7.01
CA ASN A 138 32.27 13.03 -8.03
C ASN A 138 30.99 12.94 -8.87
N CYS A 139 29.90 13.57 -8.46
CA CYS A 139 28.68 13.69 -9.26
C CYS A 139 28.22 15.14 -9.35
N LYS A 140 28.52 15.76 -10.51
CA LYS A 140 28.09 17.14 -10.80
C LYS A 140 26.56 17.32 -10.80
N TYR A 141 25.78 16.24 -10.99
CA TYR A 141 24.32 16.25 -10.98
C TYR A 141 23.67 15.93 -9.62
N TYR A 142 24.48 15.64 -8.58
CA TYR A 142 23.99 15.29 -7.24
C TYR A 142 23.47 16.53 -6.51
N ALA A 143 22.18 16.54 -6.18
CA ALA A 143 21.52 17.66 -5.52
C ALA A 143 20.44 17.19 -4.51
N PRO A 144 20.84 16.51 -3.42
CA PRO A 144 19.89 16.01 -2.42
C PRO A 144 19.24 17.17 -1.65
N ILE A 145 18.15 16.87 -0.94
CA ILE A 145 17.56 17.80 0.01
C ILE A 145 18.52 18.02 1.18
N ILE A 146 18.76 19.27 1.55
CA ILE A 146 19.65 19.68 2.64
C ILE A 146 18.83 20.33 3.77
N ARG A 147 19.21 20.09 5.02
CA ARG A 147 18.57 20.72 6.21
C ARG A 147 19.39 21.82 6.87
N ASN A 148 20.68 21.90 6.56
CA ASN A 148 21.56 22.98 7.02
C ASN A 148 22.05 23.79 5.83
N LYS A 149 21.60 25.06 5.75
CA LYS A 149 21.97 26.01 4.70
C LYS A 149 23.48 26.24 4.60
N ASP A 150 24.24 26.08 5.68
CA ASP A 150 25.70 26.27 5.69
C ASP A 150 26.42 25.29 4.76
N ARG A 151 25.81 24.14 4.45
CA ARG A 151 26.37 23.18 3.49
C ARG A 151 26.47 23.73 2.07
N PHE A 152 25.73 24.78 1.72
CA PHE A 152 25.84 25.42 0.40
C PHE A 152 27.16 26.15 0.22
N SER A 153 27.78 26.65 1.29
CA SER A 153 29.11 27.32 1.23
C SER A 153 30.21 26.40 0.67
N MET A 154 29.97 25.09 0.67
CA MET A 154 30.91 24.07 0.22
C MET A 154 30.59 23.55 -1.20
N ILE A 155 29.60 24.13 -1.88
CA ILE A 155 29.16 23.77 -3.22
C ILE A 155 29.31 25.01 -4.11
N ASN A 156 30.42 25.08 -4.85
CA ASN A 156 30.80 26.30 -5.57
C ASN A 156 29.94 26.60 -6.80
N ASP A 157 29.10 25.67 -7.23
CA ASP A 157 28.36 25.75 -8.50
C ASP A 157 26.83 25.77 -8.31
N VAL A 158 26.34 26.14 -7.12
CA VAL A 158 24.90 26.31 -6.86
C VAL A 158 24.37 27.53 -7.61
N THR A 159 23.30 27.35 -8.38
CA THR A 159 22.66 28.42 -9.16
C THR A 159 21.32 28.87 -8.60
N GLU A 160 20.64 28.00 -7.87
CA GLU A 160 19.30 28.26 -7.34
C GLU A 160 19.13 27.50 -6.03
N VAL A 161 18.52 28.13 -5.02
CA VAL A 161 18.16 27.49 -3.75
C VAL A 161 16.72 27.86 -3.41
N ARG A 162 15.90 26.87 -3.07
CA ARG A 162 14.53 27.07 -2.58
C ARG A 162 14.37 26.43 -1.22
N GLU A 163 13.55 27.05 -0.38
CA GLU A 163 13.27 26.62 0.99
C GLU A 163 11.84 26.11 1.09
N TYR A 164 11.61 25.09 1.93
CA TYR A 164 10.28 24.69 2.36
C TYR A 164 10.29 24.21 3.82
N LEU A 165 9.11 24.19 4.45
CA LEU A 165 8.93 23.71 5.81
C LEU A 165 8.77 22.18 5.82
N SER A 166 9.72 21.49 6.44
CA SER A 166 9.66 20.04 6.70
C SER A 166 9.16 19.74 8.12
N ILE A 167 8.82 18.48 8.39
CA ILE A 167 8.47 17.98 9.73
C ILE A 167 9.54 18.23 10.80
N ASN A 168 10.73 18.63 10.38
CA ASN A 168 11.93 18.69 11.19
C ASN A 168 12.65 20.05 11.00
N GLY A 169 11.87 21.10 10.68
CA GLY A 169 12.34 22.47 10.46
C GLY A 169 12.50 22.81 8.98
N LYS A 170 13.41 23.73 8.67
CA LYS A 170 13.66 24.16 7.29
C LYS A 170 14.38 23.07 6.49
N ALA A 171 13.99 22.91 5.24
CA ALA A 171 14.66 22.07 4.26
C ALA A 171 14.86 22.85 2.96
N PHE A 172 15.92 22.51 2.23
CA PHE A 172 16.39 23.24 1.07
C PHE A 172 16.62 22.29 -0.10
N VAL A 173 16.18 22.72 -1.28
CA VAL A 173 16.49 22.10 -2.58
C VAL A 173 17.32 23.07 -3.39
N PHE A 174 18.25 22.56 -4.21
CA PHE A 174 19.21 23.41 -4.92
C PHE A 174 19.57 22.90 -6.31
N ARG A 175 19.79 23.83 -7.26
CA ARG A 175 20.27 23.51 -8.61
C ARG A 175 21.75 23.80 -8.71
N ARG A 176 22.40 23.07 -9.60
CA ARG A 176 23.80 23.25 -9.94
C ARG A 176 23.90 23.77 -11.38
N SER A 177 24.95 24.54 -11.66
CA SER A 177 25.21 25.08 -13.01
C SER A 177 25.38 23.98 -14.05
N SER A 178 25.86 22.81 -13.62
CA SER A 178 26.02 21.62 -14.45
C SER A 178 24.71 20.86 -14.72
N GLY A 179 23.58 21.31 -14.15
CA GLY A 179 22.29 20.63 -14.18
C GLY A 179 22.06 19.74 -12.95
N VAL A 180 20.88 19.13 -12.90
CA VAL A 180 20.45 18.24 -11.80
C VAL A 180 19.87 16.97 -12.43
N CYS A 181 20.17 15.79 -11.88
CA CYS A 181 19.57 14.57 -12.41
C CYS A 181 18.08 14.50 -12.09
N ASP A 182 17.30 13.82 -12.93
CA ASP A 182 15.83 13.82 -12.82
C ASP A 182 15.32 13.40 -11.43
N TYR A 183 15.99 12.43 -10.79
CA TYR A 183 15.66 12.03 -9.42
C TYR A 183 15.79 13.16 -8.40
N TYR A 184 16.78 14.05 -8.52
CA TYR A 184 16.91 15.19 -7.62
C TYR A 184 16.07 16.38 -8.08
N ASN A 185 15.90 16.53 -9.39
CA ASN A 185 15.13 17.64 -9.97
C ASN A 185 13.65 17.57 -9.56
N GLN A 186 13.08 16.38 -9.33
CA GLN A 186 11.70 16.27 -8.83
C GLN A 186 11.47 17.06 -7.53
N PHE A 187 12.47 17.19 -6.65
CA PHE A 187 12.32 17.88 -5.37
C PHE A 187 12.13 19.41 -5.52
N PHE A 188 12.49 19.98 -6.68
CA PHE A 188 12.24 21.39 -6.98
C PHE A 188 10.77 21.76 -7.06
N SER A 189 9.90 20.77 -7.27
CA SER A 189 8.46 20.96 -7.27
C SER A 189 7.89 21.15 -5.87
N ILE A 190 8.57 20.67 -4.81
CA ILE A 190 8.04 20.71 -3.43
C ILE A 190 7.72 22.14 -2.99
N PRO A 191 8.64 23.13 -3.07
CA PRO A 191 8.39 24.47 -2.54
C PRO A 191 7.23 25.24 -3.21
N GLU A 192 6.82 24.82 -4.40
CA GLU A 192 5.72 25.46 -5.15
C GLU A 192 4.43 24.64 -5.13
N ALA A 193 4.45 23.42 -4.58
CA ALA A 193 3.31 22.53 -4.58
C ALA A 193 2.35 22.83 -3.42
N ASP A 194 1.06 22.76 -3.71
CA ASP A 194 0.01 22.71 -2.69
C ASP A 194 -0.13 21.27 -2.15
N VAL A 195 0.02 20.28 -3.04
CA VAL A 195 -0.14 18.85 -2.76
C VAL A 195 1.10 18.08 -3.20
N VAL A 196 1.64 17.24 -2.32
CA VAL A 196 2.75 16.33 -2.63
C VAL A 196 2.27 14.88 -2.53
N VAL A 197 2.27 14.18 -3.66
CA VAL A 197 1.86 12.78 -3.78
C VAL A 197 3.09 11.88 -3.80
N MET A 198 3.09 10.83 -2.99
CA MET A 198 4.15 9.83 -2.98
C MET A 198 3.65 8.45 -2.56
N ASN A 199 4.48 7.43 -2.77
CA ASN A 199 4.22 6.11 -2.19
C ASN A 199 4.79 6.02 -0.76
N ILE A 200 4.35 5.01 0.00
CA ILE A 200 4.80 4.78 1.38
C ILE A 200 6.32 4.69 1.49
N SER A 201 7.01 4.05 0.56
CA SER A 201 8.47 3.87 0.68
C SER A 201 9.20 5.20 0.59
N MET A 202 8.77 6.07 -0.33
CA MET A 202 9.30 7.44 -0.45
C MET A 202 8.94 8.31 0.76
N PHE A 203 7.70 8.19 1.24
CA PHE A 203 7.23 8.87 2.45
C PHE A 203 8.09 8.52 3.66
N LEU A 204 8.30 7.22 3.92
CA LEU A 204 9.11 6.73 5.02
C LEU A 204 10.57 7.17 4.92
N GLN A 205 11.12 7.15 3.71
CA GLN A 205 12.46 7.66 3.43
C GLN A 205 12.58 9.14 3.83
N MET A 206 11.69 9.99 3.32
CA MET A 206 11.71 11.43 3.64
C MET A 206 11.43 11.71 5.12
N PHE A 207 10.53 10.93 5.75
CA PHE A 207 10.26 11.03 7.18
C PHE A 207 11.52 10.71 7.99
N SER A 208 12.20 9.61 7.69
CA SER A 208 13.44 9.20 8.38
C SER A 208 14.58 10.21 8.23
N MET A 209 14.63 10.91 7.09
CA MET A 209 15.60 11.99 6.83
C MET A 209 15.18 13.32 7.47
N GLY A 210 13.94 13.42 7.95
CA GLY A 210 13.35 14.67 8.43
C GLY A 210 13.16 15.71 7.32
N THR A 211 13.02 15.28 6.07
CA THR A 211 12.82 16.14 4.90
C THR A 211 11.39 16.09 4.36
N LEU A 212 10.52 15.26 4.94
CA LEU A 212 9.10 15.22 4.58
C LEU A 212 8.49 16.63 4.76
N PRO A 213 7.79 17.21 3.76
CA PRO A 213 7.05 18.46 3.92
C PRO A 213 6.11 18.37 5.12
N LYS A 214 6.02 19.42 5.95
CA LYS A 214 5.15 19.41 7.12
C LYS A 214 3.69 19.51 6.65
N PRO A 215 2.89 18.43 6.75
CA PRO A 215 1.54 18.46 6.23
C PRO A 215 0.61 19.26 7.16
N ALA A 216 -0.23 20.09 6.57
CA ALA A 216 -1.45 20.63 7.18
C ALA A 216 -2.62 19.64 7.12
N VAL A 217 -2.62 18.81 6.07
CA VAL A 217 -3.51 17.67 5.90
C VAL A 217 -2.70 16.48 5.41
N LEU A 218 -2.88 15.33 6.03
CA LEU A 218 -2.35 14.06 5.57
C LEU A 218 -3.46 13.26 4.90
N VAL A 219 -3.23 12.73 3.71
CA VAL A 219 -4.16 11.82 3.03
C VAL A 219 -3.51 10.45 2.94
N ILE A 220 -4.21 9.42 3.41
CA ILE A 220 -3.76 8.02 3.35
C ILE A 220 -4.72 7.26 2.44
N ASP A 221 -4.26 6.91 1.25
CA ASP A 221 -5.01 6.17 0.26
C ASP A 221 -4.90 4.64 0.45
N GLU A 222 -5.99 3.92 0.18
CA GLU A 222 -6.16 2.49 0.48
C GLU A 222 -5.76 2.13 1.94
N PHE A 223 -6.20 2.95 2.90
CA PHE A 223 -5.74 2.87 4.29
C PHE A 223 -6.07 1.53 4.98
N ASP A 224 -7.15 0.88 4.54
CA ASP A 224 -7.66 -0.41 4.99
C ASP A 224 -6.65 -1.55 4.78
N VAL A 225 -5.89 -1.47 3.68
CA VAL A 225 -4.84 -2.45 3.34
C VAL A 225 -3.47 -1.98 3.81
N TYR A 226 -3.33 -0.67 4.00
CA TYR A 226 -2.06 -0.05 4.30
C TYR A 226 -1.37 -0.60 5.55
N GLY A 227 -2.16 -1.08 6.52
CA GLY A 227 -1.63 -1.55 7.77
C GLY A 227 -0.75 -2.77 7.72
N PHE A 228 -1.08 -3.69 6.82
CA PHE A 228 -0.21 -4.82 6.55
C PHE A 228 1.16 -4.39 6.02
N ASN A 229 1.24 -3.28 5.26
CA ASN A 229 2.49 -2.74 4.74
C ASN A 229 3.34 -2.00 5.81
N MET A 230 2.75 -1.67 6.97
CA MET A 230 3.48 -1.10 8.10
C MET A 230 4.23 -2.18 8.89
N ILE A 231 3.84 -3.44 8.74
CA ILE A 231 4.59 -4.57 9.26
C ILE A 231 5.66 -4.94 8.24
N ARG A 232 6.93 -4.83 8.64
CA ARG A 232 8.05 -5.21 7.78
C ARG A 232 8.77 -6.41 8.35
N SER A 233 8.87 -7.47 7.56
CA SER A 233 9.81 -8.54 7.81
C SER A 233 11.18 -8.14 7.27
N ILE A 234 12.17 -8.21 8.15
CA ILE A 234 13.59 -8.12 7.87
C ILE A 234 14.13 -9.53 8.01
N LYS A 235 14.97 -9.95 7.08
CA LYS A 235 15.77 -11.15 7.26
C LYS A 235 17.21 -10.78 7.57
N ILE A 236 17.73 -11.34 8.65
CA ILE A 236 19.15 -11.29 9.01
C ILE A 236 19.73 -12.68 8.72
N ASP A 237 20.41 -12.81 7.59
CA ASP A 237 21.02 -14.03 7.08
C ASP A 237 22.46 -13.78 6.60
N ASP A 238 23.14 -14.83 6.16
CA ASP A 238 24.51 -14.74 5.62
C ASP A 238 24.59 -13.74 4.45
N ALA A 239 23.56 -13.68 3.61
CA ALA A 239 23.52 -12.76 2.47
C ALA A 239 23.57 -11.29 2.91
N LEU A 240 22.83 -10.93 3.98
CA LEU A 240 22.93 -9.59 4.57
C LEU A 240 24.35 -9.30 5.07
N PHE A 241 24.98 -10.24 5.78
CA PHE A 241 26.33 -10.03 6.29
C PHE A 241 27.36 -9.93 5.18
N ASP A 242 27.25 -10.74 4.14
CA ASP A 242 28.09 -10.65 2.95
C ASP A 242 27.94 -9.29 2.25
N ASP A 243 26.72 -8.76 2.19
CA ASP A 243 26.49 -7.41 1.71
C ASP A 243 27.14 -6.36 2.62
N LEU A 244 27.01 -6.47 3.95
CA LEU A 244 27.66 -5.55 4.90
C LEU A 244 29.20 -5.60 4.78
N LYS A 245 29.78 -6.79 4.62
CA LYS A 245 31.23 -6.99 4.43
C LYS A 245 31.72 -6.26 3.18
N LYS A 246 30.96 -6.27 2.07
CA LYS A 246 31.33 -5.52 0.84
C LYS A 246 31.50 -4.02 1.07
N TYR A 247 30.81 -3.45 2.06
CA TYR A 247 30.89 -2.02 2.40
C TYR A 247 31.91 -1.69 3.49
N ALA A 248 32.48 -2.68 4.16
CA ALA A 248 33.44 -2.46 5.23
C ALA A 248 34.85 -2.19 4.69
N LYS A 249 35.22 -0.91 4.61
CA LYS A 249 36.53 -0.45 4.11
C LYS A 249 37.66 -0.54 5.14
N ASP A 250 37.32 -0.57 6.43
CA ASP A 250 38.28 -0.67 7.54
C ASP A 250 38.24 -2.07 8.17
N LYS A 251 39.42 -2.61 8.48
CA LYS A 251 39.63 -3.88 9.18
C LYS A 251 38.84 -3.94 10.49
N LYS A 252 38.79 -2.86 11.27
CA LYS A 252 38.05 -2.84 12.54
C LYS A 252 36.54 -2.99 12.32
N LEU A 253 36.00 -2.38 11.28
CA LEU A 253 34.59 -2.54 10.91
C LEU A 253 34.30 -3.96 10.44
N MET A 254 35.20 -4.54 9.64
CA MET A 254 35.11 -5.93 9.19
C MET A 254 35.08 -6.92 10.36
N GLU A 255 35.98 -6.76 11.32
CA GLU A 255 36.05 -7.60 12.53
C GLU A 255 34.76 -7.52 13.34
N ARG A 256 34.16 -6.32 13.46
CA ARG A 256 32.86 -6.14 14.13
C ARG A 256 31.72 -6.86 13.38
N ILE A 257 31.72 -6.81 12.05
CA ILE A 257 30.70 -7.51 11.23
C ILE A 257 30.83 -9.03 11.43
N ILE A 258 32.05 -9.58 11.32
CA ILE A 258 32.31 -11.02 11.49
C ILE A 258 31.95 -11.48 12.91
N ALA A 259 32.28 -10.69 13.93
CA ALA A 259 31.92 -11.02 15.31
C ALA A 259 30.40 -11.05 15.52
N LEU A 260 29.69 -10.08 14.95
CA LEU A 260 28.23 -10.01 15.03
C LEU A 260 27.55 -11.14 14.25
N GLU A 261 28.02 -11.42 13.03
CA GLU A 261 27.57 -12.54 12.21
C GLU A 261 27.71 -13.86 12.98
N ARG A 262 28.88 -14.14 13.56
CA ARG A 262 29.09 -15.33 14.39
C ARG A 262 28.13 -15.38 15.57
N THR A 263 27.94 -14.26 16.27
CA THR A 263 27.04 -14.19 17.44
C THR A 263 25.60 -14.52 17.04
N ILE A 264 25.13 -13.93 15.94
CA ILE A 264 23.78 -14.14 15.43
C ILE A 264 23.61 -15.55 14.90
N MET A 265 24.56 -16.07 14.12
CA MET A 265 24.49 -17.40 13.54
C MET A 265 24.69 -18.52 14.58
N SER A 266 25.47 -18.29 15.64
CA SER A 266 25.55 -19.23 16.76
C SER A 266 24.23 -19.29 17.52
N ALA A 267 23.59 -18.14 17.76
CA ALA A 267 22.27 -18.06 18.40
C ALA A 267 21.18 -18.72 17.54
N VAL A 268 21.33 -18.67 16.21
CA VAL A 268 20.54 -19.48 15.30
C VAL A 268 20.84 -20.95 15.57
N SER A 269 22.06 -21.45 15.39
CA SER A 269 22.39 -22.88 15.42
C SER A 269 21.88 -23.68 16.65
N LEU A 270 21.85 -23.08 17.84
CA LEU A 270 21.58 -23.76 19.12
C LEU A 270 20.12 -24.16 19.38
N GLY A 271 19.15 -23.80 18.52
CA GLY A 271 17.76 -24.26 18.72
C GLY A 271 17.01 -23.57 19.86
N GLU A 272 17.66 -22.67 20.57
CA GLU A 272 17.09 -22.01 21.75
C GLU A 272 16.03 -20.97 21.36
N LYS A 273 15.05 -20.76 22.26
CA LYS A 273 14.22 -19.56 22.23
C LYS A 273 15.16 -18.36 22.44
N ILE A 274 15.37 -17.58 21.38
CA ILE A 274 16.21 -16.39 21.48
C ILE A 274 15.57 -15.42 22.49
N ASP A 275 16.28 -15.11 23.58
CA ASP A 275 15.86 -14.09 24.54
C ASP A 275 15.71 -12.74 23.82
N TYR A 276 14.58 -12.06 24.05
CA TYR A 276 14.31 -10.71 23.54
C TYR A 276 15.44 -9.72 23.85
N LYS A 277 16.14 -9.88 24.99
CA LYS A 277 17.29 -9.06 25.32
C LYS A 277 18.43 -9.24 24.31
N HIS A 278 18.75 -10.48 23.96
CA HIS A 278 19.76 -10.80 22.95
C HIS A 278 19.38 -10.33 21.54
N VAL A 279 18.09 -10.40 21.17
CA VAL A 279 17.61 -9.82 19.89
C VAL A 279 17.77 -8.31 19.89
N ARG A 280 17.42 -7.62 20.98
CA ARG A 280 17.55 -6.16 21.08
C ARG A 280 19.00 -5.71 21.04
N ASP A 281 19.89 -6.37 21.78
CA ASP A 281 21.31 -6.04 21.80
C ASP A 281 21.95 -6.33 20.43
N SER A 282 21.56 -7.42 19.77
CA SER A 282 21.97 -7.74 18.40
C SER A 282 21.43 -6.72 17.40
N ALA A 283 20.15 -6.33 17.49
CA ALA A 283 19.55 -5.30 16.64
C ALA A 283 20.22 -3.94 16.85
N TYR A 284 20.59 -3.60 18.08
CA TYR A 284 21.36 -2.39 18.41
C TYR A 284 22.76 -2.45 17.80
N ALA A 285 23.46 -3.58 17.90
CA ALA A 285 24.76 -3.77 17.29
C ALA A 285 24.70 -3.70 15.75
N VAL A 286 23.71 -4.37 15.13
CA VAL A 286 23.41 -4.30 13.69
C VAL A 286 23.10 -2.85 13.30
N LEU A 287 22.28 -2.12 14.06
CA LEU A 287 21.97 -0.73 13.76
C LEU A 287 23.18 0.18 13.94
N GLN A 288 24.00 0.00 14.97
CA GLN A 288 25.23 0.75 15.13
C GLN A 288 26.16 0.52 13.95
N LEU A 289 26.25 -0.72 13.46
CA LEU A 289 26.99 -1.08 12.26
C LEU A 289 26.40 -0.43 11.02
N ILE A 290 25.07 -0.48 10.84
CA ILE A 290 24.37 0.17 9.73
C ILE A 290 24.50 1.69 9.82
N ASN A 291 24.45 2.29 11.00
CA ASN A 291 24.64 3.73 11.19
C ASN A 291 26.10 4.11 10.97
N ALA A 292 27.08 3.28 11.35
CA ALA A 292 28.47 3.49 10.99
C ALA A 292 28.63 3.43 9.47
N ILE A 293 28.01 2.44 8.81
CA ILE A 293 27.98 2.31 7.36
C ILE A 293 27.23 3.49 6.74
N MET A 294 26.10 3.95 7.31
CA MET A 294 25.25 5.01 6.77
C MET A 294 25.77 6.43 7.05
N ASN A 295 26.55 6.63 8.11
CA ASN A 295 27.30 7.87 8.31
C ASN A 295 28.41 8.01 7.26
N ILE A 296 28.85 6.87 6.72
CA ILE A 296 29.78 6.80 5.60
C ILE A 296 29.00 6.71 4.26
N ALA A 297 27.75 6.25 4.22
CA ALA A 297 26.99 5.87 3.01
C ALA A 297 25.51 6.21 2.98
N TYR A 298 24.94 6.26 1.78
CA TYR A 298 23.49 6.09 1.67
C TYR A 298 23.18 4.86 0.82
N VAL A 299 22.78 3.76 1.46
CA VAL A 299 22.45 2.50 0.78
C VAL A 299 20.95 2.29 0.86
N ASP A 300 20.25 2.37 -0.28
CA ASP A 300 18.79 2.20 -0.37
C ASP A 300 18.34 0.85 0.25
N SER A 301 19.07 -0.25 0.02
CA SER A 301 18.75 -1.56 0.60
C SER A 301 18.90 -1.60 2.12
N LEU A 302 19.86 -0.86 2.68
CA LEU A 302 20.01 -0.71 4.12
C LEU A 302 19.05 0.32 4.71
N SER A 303 18.44 1.20 3.90
CA SER A 303 17.52 2.23 4.43
C SER A 303 16.28 1.59 5.09
N GLY A 304 15.68 0.58 4.44
CA GLY A 304 14.55 -0.17 5.00
C GLY A 304 14.92 -0.91 6.27
N LEU A 305 16.09 -1.56 6.28
CA LEU A 305 16.65 -2.24 7.45
C LEU A 305 16.95 -1.25 8.59
N SER A 306 17.59 -0.13 8.29
CA SER A 306 17.94 0.92 9.26
C SER A 306 16.71 1.53 9.90
N MET A 307 15.66 1.76 9.11
CA MET A 307 14.42 2.34 9.60
C MET A 307 13.73 1.37 10.55
N ALA A 308 13.60 0.11 10.14
CA ALA A 308 12.95 -0.89 10.98
C ALA A 308 13.76 -1.17 12.25
N LEU A 309 15.10 -1.22 12.19
CA LEU A 309 15.94 -1.32 13.39
C LEU A 309 15.88 -0.06 14.27
N ARG A 310 15.85 1.15 13.70
CA ARG A 310 15.62 2.40 14.46
C ARG A 310 14.29 2.37 15.16
N SER A 311 13.22 1.99 14.45
CA SER A 311 11.90 1.81 15.04
C SER A 311 11.93 0.82 16.19
N MET A 312 12.62 -0.32 16.06
CA MET A 312 12.79 -1.28 17.17
C MET A 312 13.45 -0.63 18.40
N LEU A 313 14.51 0.15 18.20
CA LEU A 313 15.18 0.86 19.30
C LEU A 313 14.31 1.95 19.93
N ASP A 314 13.51 2.62 19.12
CA ASP A 314 12.54 3.63 19.55
C ASP A 314 11.29 2.99 20.20
N GLY A 315 11.33 1.68 20.49
CA GLY A 315 10.30 0.95 21.21
C GLY A 315 9.14 0.48 20.33
N ALA A 316 9.35 0.31 19.02
CA ALA A 316 8.40 -0.42 18.18
C ALA A 316 8.29 -1.86 18.65
N THR A 317 7.07 -2.42 18.55
CA THR A 317 6.89 -3.84 18.83
C THR A 317 7.48 -4.63 17.68
N TYR A 318 8.21 -5.71 17.99
CA TYR A 318 8.75 -6.61 17.00
C TYR A 318 8.59 -8.06 17.42
N MET A 319 8.68 -8.98 16.46
CA MET A 319 8.76 -10.42 16.67
C MET A 319 9.97 -10.95 15.92
N ALA A 320 10.81 -11.75 16.58
CA ALA A 320 11.87 -12.49 15.91
C ALA A 320 11.49 -13.96 15.82
N LYS A 321 11.76 -14.58 14.68
CA LYS A 321 11.60 -16.01 14.46
C LYS A 321 12.85 -16.54 13.78
N ARG A 322 13.36 -17.67 14.27
CA ARG A 322 14.39 -18.42 13.57
C ARG A 322 13.82 -19.05 12.29
N SER A 323 14.55 -18.95 11.19
CA SER A 323 14.35 -19.72 9.96
C SER A 323 15.57 -20.60 9.70
N GLU A 324 15.49 -21.48 8.69
CA GLU A 324 16.62 -22.32 8.27
C GLU A 324 17.80 -21.49 7.77
N GLU A 325 17.49 -20.31 7.22
CA GLU A 325 18.46 -19.44 6.54
C GLU A 325 18.89 -18.24 7.42
N GLY A 326 18.33 -18.04 8.62
CA GLY A 326 18.70 -16.92 9.49
C GLY A 326 17.65 -16.54 10.54
N ILE A 327 17.54 -15.24 10.82
CA ILE A 327 16.54 -14.66 11.73
C ILE A 327 15.59 -13.75 10.94
N ASP A 328 14.30 -14.07 10.97
CA ASP A 328 13.24 -13.19 10.49
C ASP A 328 12.78 -12.28 11.63
N ILE A 329 12.95 -10.97 11.46
CA ILE A 329 12.50 -9.93 12.38
C ILE A 329 11.34 -9.18 11.76
N VAL A 330 10.17 -9.32 12.33
CA VAL A 330 8.96 -8.58 11.99
C VAL A 330 8.88 -7.34 12.86
N VAL A 331 8.94 -6.16 12.26
CA VAL A 331 8.85 -4.87 12.96
C VAL A 331 7.53 -4.20 12.63
N ASN A 332 6.82 -3.74 13.66
CA ASN A 332 5.62 -2.92 13.50
C ASN A 332 5.98 -1.42 13.45
N LEU A 333 5.84 -0.80 12.28
CA LEU A 333 6.09 0.64 12.09
C LEU A 333 4.92 1.53 12.52
N SER A 334 3.87 0.97 13.13
CA SER A 334 2.66 1.68 13.61
C SER A 334 2.97 2.94 14.41
N LYS A 335 3.91 2.84 15.35
CA LYS A 335 4.33 3.96 16.23
C LYS A 335 4.85 5.16 15.45
N MET A 336 5.56 4.92 14.35
CA MET A 336 6.05 6.00 13.51
C MET A 336 4.89 6.68 12.79
N MET A 337 3.96 5.91 12.24
CA MET A 337 2.79 6.46 11.57
C MET A 337 1.87 7.20 12.54
N SER A 338 1.68 6.69 13.76
CA SER A 338 0.87 7.36 14.77
C SER A 338 1.43 8.72 15.16
N GLN A 339 2.76 8.83 15.30
CA GLN A 339 3.43 10.13 15.50
C GLN A 339 3.18 11.09 14.34
N ILE A 340 3.10 10.59 13.10
CA ILE A 340 2.85 11.43 11.93
C ILE A 340 1.39 11.88 11.91
N ILE A 341 0.44 10.97 12.11
CA ILE A 341 -0.99 11.29 12.20
C ILE A 341 -1.25 12.33 13.31
N GLN A 342 -0.59 12.18 14.46
CA GLN A 342 -0.68 13.14 15.57
C GLN A 342 -0.05 14.50 15.23
N ARG A 343 0.97 14.53 14.35
CA ARG A 343 1.66 15.76 13.92
C ARG A 343 1.03 16.43 12.70
N SER A 344 0.24 15.72 11.90
CA SER A 344 -0.34 16.22 10.65
C SER A 344 -1.54 17.14 10.84
N GLY A 345 -2.00 17.34 12.07
CA GLY A 345 -3.15 18.19 12.41
C GLY A 345 -4.49 17.56 12.01
N ARG A 346 -4.65 17.22 10.73
CA ARG A 346 -5.84 16.61 10.14
C ARG A 346 -5.44 15.45 9.23
N THR A 347 -6.25 14.40 9.21
CA THR A 347 -6.01 13.24 8.36
C THR A 347 -7.27 12.83 7.60
N ILE A 348 -7.13 12.55 6.31
CA ILE A 348 -8.15 11.95 5.44
C ILE A 348 -7.72 10.52 5.15
N PHE A 349 -8.50 9.56 5.61
CA PHE A 349 -8.34 8.15 5.35
C PHE A 349 -9.25 7.76 4.18
N ILE A 350 -8.70 7.31 3.06
CA ILE A 350 -9.47 6.88 1.90
C ILE A 350 -9.44 5.36 1.86
N SER A 351 -10.59 4.73 2.05
CA SER A 351 -10.70 3.29 1.95
C SER A 351 -10.99 2.88 0.51
N GLY A 352 -10.30 1.84 0.06
CA GLY A 352 -10.62 1.19 -1.20
C GLY A 352 -11.89 0.34 -1.10
N THR A 353 -12.27 -0.04 0.12
CA THR A 353 -13.44 -0.86 0.41
C THR A 353 -14.41 -0.18 1.36
N PRO A 354 -15.66 -0.61 1.36
CA PRO A 354 -16.62 -0.07 2.29
C PRO A 354 -16.27 -0.54 3.71
N ILE A 355 -16.29 0.41 4.63
CA ILE A 355 -15.98 0.24 6.05
C ILE A 355 -16.94 1.08 6.89
N ASP A 356 -17.23 0.60 8.09
CA ASP A 356 -17.96 1.32 9.13
C ASP A 356 -16.99 1.86 10.22
N MET A 357 -17.55 2.43 11.29
CA MET A 357 -16.74 2.98 12.39
C MET A 357 -16.01 1.90 13.19
N ASP A 358 -16.59 0.70 13.31
CA ASP A 358 -15.99 -0.41 14.08
C ASP A 358 -14.80 -1.00 13.31
N ASP A 359 -14.95 -1.13 12.00
CA ASP A 359 -13.89 -1.46 11.06
C ASP A 359 -12.76 -0.41 11.13
N TYR A 360 -13.11 0.87 11.07
CA TYR A 360 -12.12 1.95 11.22
C TYR A 360 -11.38 1.87 12.56
N ALA A 361 -12.08 1.70 13.67
CA ALA A 361 -11.49 1.57 15.00
C ALA A 361 -10.55 0.37 15.08
N THR A 362 -10.98 -0.77 14.54
CA THR A 362 -10.17 -2.00 14.45
C THR A 362 -8.89 -1.76 13.65
N ILE A 363 -8.97 -1.09 12.50
CA ILE A 363 -7.79 -0.74 11.71
C ILE A 363 -6.87 0.18 12.51
N MET A 364 -7.40 1.25 13.10
CA MET A 364 -6.60 2.22 13.86
C MET A 364 -5.83 1.57 15.02
N GLU A 365 -6.49 0.70 15.77
CA GLU A 365 -5.86 0.02 16.89
C GLU A 365 -4.83 -1.00 16.42
N SER A 366 -5.25 -1.92 15.54
CA SER A 366 -4.41 -3.06 15.12
C SER A 366 -3.19 -2.62 14.30
N THR A 367 -3.38 -1.64 13.42
CA THR A 367 -2.39 -1.20 12.46
C THR A 367 -1.57 -0.03 12.96
N TYR A 368 -2.22 0.99 13.53
CA TYR A 368 -1.58 2.25 13.86
C TYR A 368 -1.29 2.36 15.36
N GLY A 369 -1.74 1.40 16.17
CA GLY A 369 -1.57 1.44 17.63
C GLY A 369 -2.29 2.64 18.24
N LEU A 370 -3.38 3.08 17.62
CA LEU A 370 -4.15 4.25 18.00
C LEU A 370 -5.57 3.82 18.33
N VAL A 371 -6.06 4.18 19.50
CA VAL A 371 -7.49 4.13 19.80
C VAL A 371 -8.07 5.45 19.34
N PRO A 372 -8.87 5.48 18.25
CA PRO A 372 -9.38 6.75 17.73
C PRO A 372 -10.47 7.30 18.66
N ASP A 373 -10.42 8.60 18.95
CA ASP A 373 -11.56 9.31 19.49
C ASP A 373 -12.59 9.52 18.38
N ILE A 374 -13.63 8.69 18.35
CA ILE A 374 -14.67 8.68 17.31
C ILE A 374 -15.31 10.07 17.14
N SER A 375 -15.40 10.89 18.19
CA SER A 375 -15.97 12.24 18.11
C SER A 375 -15.17 13.20 17.20
N GLN A 376 -13.89 12.89 17.01
CA GLN A 376 -12.96 13.64 16.14
C GLN A 376 -12.96 13.12 14.69
N HIS A 377 -13.89 12.24 14.33
CA HIS A 377 -13.93 11.60 13.01
C HIS A 377 -15.29 11.77 12.34
N VAL A 378 -15.28 11.92 11.02
CA VAL A 378 -16.48 11.93 10.18
C VAL A 378 -16.33 10.87 9.11
N ILE A 379 -17.26 9.92 9.04
CA ILE A 379 -17.39 9.06 7.86
C ILE A 379 -18.09 9.84 6.77
N VAL A 380 -17.46 9.89 5.60
CA VAL A 380 -18.04 10.39 4.36
C VAL A 380 -18.25 9.20 3.44
N SER A 381 -19.48 9.06 2.97
CA SER A 381 -19.89 8.04 2.03
C SER A 381 -20.94 8.66 1.12
N SER A 382 -20.71 8.60 -0.19
CA SER A 382 -21.69 9.01 -1.18
C SER A 382 -22.98 8.23 -0.94
N GLY A 383 -24.09 8.92 -0.66
CA GLY A 383 -25.41 8.27 -0.56
C GLY A 383 -25.84 7.58 -1.86
N VAL A 384 -25.13 7.87 -2.96
CA VAL A 384 -25.29 7.27 -4.27
C VAL A 384 -24.92 5.79 -4.21
N LYS A 385 -25.94 4.94 -4.39
CA LYS A 385 -25.76 3.49 -4.46
C LYS A 385 -25.68 3.08 -5.93
N PRO A 386 -24.59 2.44 -6.38
CA PRO A 386 -24.58 1.82 -7.69
C PRO A 386 -25.65 0.73 -7.76
N ASN A 387 -26.33 0.61 -8.91
CA ASN A 387 -27.29 -0.47 -9.19
C ASN A 387 -26.58 -1.77 -9.60
N TYR A 388 -25.49 -2.10 -8.90
CA TYR A 388 -24.73 -3.32 -9.14
C TYR A 388 -25.54 -4.53 -8.69
N ARG A 389 -25.56 -5.58 -9.52
CA ARG A 389 -26.18 -6.86 -9.15
C ARG A 389 -25.10 -7.92 -8.98
N VAL A 390 -25.12 -8.52 -7.81
CA VAL A 390 -24.27 -9.67 -7.47
C VAL A 390 -25.16 -10.87 -7.32
N TYR A 391 -24.92 -11.87 -8.15
CA TYR A 391 -25.64 -13.11 -8.07
C TYR A 391 -24.80 -14.15 -7.35
N VAL A 392 -25.34 -14.74 -6.29
CA VAL A 392 -24.71 -15.86 -5.59
C VAL A 392 -25.25 -17.15 -6.17
N TYR A 393 -24.36 -17.95 -6.75
CA TYR A 393 -24.70 -19.29 -7.16
C TYR A 393 -24.22 -20.29 -6.10
N THR A 394 -25.18 -20.90 -5.39
CA THR A 394 -24.93 -22.00 -4.44
C THR A 394 -25.57 -23.27 -4.98
N SER A 395 -24.77 -24.30 -5.24
CA SER A 395 -25.33 -25.63 -5.43
C SER A 395 -25.87 -26.16 -4.09
N ASN A 396 -26.90 -27.01 -4.09
CA ASN A 396 -27.33 -27.77 -2.91
C ASN A 396 -26.21 -28.63 -2.26
N PHE A 397 -25.06 -28.73 -2.92
CA PHE A 397 -23.82 -29.34 -2.43
C PHE A 397 -22.96 -28.37 -1.59
N ILE A 398 -23.53 -27.60 -0.66
CA ILE A 398 -22.73 -27.00 0.42
C ILE A 398 -22.81 -27.90 1.66
N PRO A 399 -22.02 -29.00 1.77
CA PRO A 399 -21.66 -29.48 3.08
C PRO A 399 -20.58 -28.55 3.62
N THR A 400 -20.79 -27.99 4.80
CA THR A 400 -19.91 -27.92 6.01
C THR A 400 -18.37 -28.07 5.93
N LEU A 401 -17.80 -28.51 4.81
CA LEU A 401 -16.40 -28.82 4.53
C LEU A 401 -15.45 -27.61 4.58
N ALA A 402 -15.91 -26.43 4.16
CA ALA A 402 -15.05 -25.25 4.01
C ALA A 402 -14.73 -24.51 5.33
N LEU A 403 -15.33 -24.94 6.46
CA LEU A 403 -15.08 -24.36 7.77
C LEU A 403 -13.75 -24.81 8.39
N ALA A 404 -13.21 -25.97 7.98
CA ALA A 404 -11.95 -26.47 8.54
C ALA A 404 -10.74 -25.71 7.96
N MET A 405 -9.94 -25.05 8.80
CA MET A 405 -8.71 -24.37 8.34
C MET A 405 -7.70 -25.33 7.68
N LYS A 406 -7.81 -26.65 7.94
CA LYS A 406 -6.82 -27.70 7.64
C LYS A 406 -7.30 -28.80 6.68
N PHE A 407 -8.35 -28.61 5.90
CA PHE A 407 -8.77 -29.67 4.96
C PHE A 407 -7.71 -29.98 3.88
N ASP A 408 -6.71 -29.12 3.68
CA ASP A 408 -5.56 -29.42 2.82
C ASP A 408 -4.60 -30.47 3.42
N GLU A 409 -4.86 -30.90 4.65
CA GLU A 409 -4.19 -32.03 5.33
C GLU A 409 -4.92 -33.36 5.08
N ASP A 410 -6.18 -33.35 4.59
CA ASP A 410 -6.97 -34.53 4.25
C ASP A 410 -7.09 -34.68 2.72
N PRO A 411 -6.36 -35.65 2.11
CA PRO A 411 -6.36 -35.84 0.66
C PRO A 411 -7.74 -36.17 0.07
N GLU A 412 -8.57 -36.92 0.79
CA GLU A 412 -9.90 -37.33 0.31
C GLU A 412 -10.85 -36.14 0.33
N LEU A 413 -10.79 -35.32 1.39
CA LEU A 413 -11.55 -34.09 1.48
C LEU A 413 -11.19 -33.10 0.38
N CYS A 414 -9.90 -32.93 0.14
CA CYS A 414 -9.37 -32.09 -0.93
C CYS A 414 -9.81 -32.62 -2.32
N ARG A 415 -9.85 -33.95 -2.52
CA ARG A 415 -10.38 -34.56 -3.75
C ARG A 415 -11.86 -34.26 -3.97
N GLN A 416 -12.71 -34.49 -2.98
CA GLN A 416 -14.15 -34.18 -3.05
C GLN A 416 -14.40 -32.70 -3.32
N TYR A 417 -13.64 -31.85 -2.64
CA TYR A 417 -13.69 -30.41 -2.83
C TYR A 417 -13.33 -29.98 -4.26
N ASN A 418 -12.31 -30.61 -4.86
CA ASN A 418 -11.95 -30.35 -6.26
C ASN A 418 -13.00 -30.81 -7.24
N GLU A 419 -13.63 -31.96 -7.01
CA GLU A 419 -14.71 -32.46 -7.86
C GLU A 419 -15.89 -31.49 -7.87
N LEU A 420 -16.26 -30.96 -6.70
CA LEU A 420 -17.28 -29.91 -6.58
C LEU A 420 -16.87 -28.64 -7.30
N LEU A 421 -15.64 -28.18 -7.08
CA LEU A 421 -15.14 -26.96 -7.71
C LEU A 421 -15.08 -27.09 -9.24
N ALA A 422 -14.71 -28.26 -9.77
CA ALA A 422 -14.70 -28.54 -11.21
C ALA A 422 -16.11 -28.53 -11.81
N ARG A 423 -17.11 -29.01 -11.08
CA ARG A 423 -18.52 -28.93 -11.50
C ARG A 423 -18.99 -27.47 -11.55
N LEU A 424 -18.70 -26.70 -10.50
CA LEU A 424 -19.02 -25.27 -10.45
C LEU A 424 -18.33 -24.49 -11.56
N GLU A 425 -17.04 -24.72 -11.77
CA GLU A 425 -16.27 -24.08 -12.83
C GLU A 425 -16.86 -24.37 -14.21
N LYS A 426 -17.13 -25.65 -14.54
CA LYS A 426 -17.78 -26.03 -15.80
C LYS A 426 -19.13 -25.36 -16.00
N LEU A 427 -19.94 -25.29 -14.95
CA LEU A 427 -21.24 -24.65 -15.00
C LEU A 427 -21.12 -23.15 -15.27
N LEU A 428 -20.30 -22.44 -14.48
CA LEU A 428 -20.06 -21.01 -14.65
C LEU A 428 -19.48 -20.71 -16.04
N MET A 429 -18.56 -21.55 -16.52
CA MET A 429 -17.97 -21.46 -17.85
C MET A 429 -19.03 -21.61 -18.95
N SER A 430 -19.93 -22.60 -18.82
CA SER A 430 -20.99 -22.84 -19.80
C SER A 430 -21.98 -21.67 -19.91
N LYS A 431 -22.23 -20.99 -18.79
CA LYS A 431 -23.25 -19.94 -18.70
C LYS A 431 -22.70 -18.54 -18.99
N TYR A 432 -21.44 -18.28 -18.63
CA TYR A 432 -20.87 -16.92 -18.64
C TYR A 432 -19.61 -16.76 -19.50
N GLY A 433 -19.04 -17.85 -20.01
CA GLY A 433 -17.92 -17.84 -20.97
C GLY A 433 -16.57 -17.38 -20.42
N ILE A 434 -16.54 -16.66 -19.29
CA ILE A 434 -15.33 -16.16 -18.62
C ILE A 434 -15.46 -16.42 -17.11
N VAL A 435 -14.48 -17.15 -16.55
CA VAL A 435 -14.44 -17.48 -15.11
C VAL A 435 -13.11 -17.05 -14.49
N LYS A 436 -13.19 -16.24 -13.45
CA LYS A 436 -12.05 -15.86 -12.62
C LYS A 436 -12.02 -16.74 -11.37
N ILE A 437 -10.91 -17.42 -11.11
CA ILE A 437 -10.75 -18.22 -9.88
C ILE A 437 -9.79 -17.50 -8.94
N LEU A 438 -10.27 -17.12 -7.75
CA LEU A 438 -9.45 -16.54 -6.68
C LEU A 438 -9.05 -17.63 -5.69
N ILE A 439 -7.77 -17.97 -5.67
CA ILE A 439 -7.25 -18.96 -4.73
C ILE A 439 -6.63 -18.26 -3.52
N PRO A 440 -6.76 -18.76 -2.28
CA PRO A 440 -6.21 -18.10 -1.09
C PRO A 440 -4.69 -17.91 -1.13
N SER A 441 -3.96 -18.91 -1.63
CA SER A 441 -2.50 -18.85 -1.71
C SER A 441 -1.95 -19.77 -2.80
N LYS A 442 -0.72 -19.50 -3.26
CA LYS A 442 -0.04 -20.38 -4.21
C LYS A 442 0.18 -21.80 -3.64
N LYS A 443 0.50 -21.90 -2.35
CA LYS A 443 0.73 -23.19 -1.67
C LYS A 443 -0.55 -24.02 -1.64
N TYR A 444 -1.66 -23.38 -1.27
CA TYR A 444 -2.97 -24.01 -1.26
C TYR A 444 -3.40 -24.42 -2.67
N GLY A 445 -3.19 -23.54 -3.66
CA GLY A 445 -3.51 -23.83 -5.05
C GLY A 445 -2.73 -25.01 -5.63
N LYS A 446 -1.45 -25.17 -5.31
CA LYS A 446 -0.66 -26.33 -5.74
C LYS A 446 -1.12 -27.65 -5.12
N LYS A 447 -1.50 -27.63 -3.84
CA LYS A 447 -1.92 -28.85 -3.13
C LYS A 447 -3.29 -29.32 -3.59
N CYS A 448 -4.28 -28.43 -3.54
CA CYS A 448 -5.65 -28.81 -3.84
C CYS A 448 -6.02 -28.62 -5.31
N PHE A 449 -5.61 -27.57 -6.01
CA PHE A 449 -6.09 -27.34 -7.37
C PHE A 449 -5.19 -27.87 -8.50
N SER A 450 -4.27 -28.79 -8.19
CA SER A 450 -3.38 -29.37 -9.21
C SER A 450 -4.13 -30.16 -10.29
N SER A 451 -5.22 -30.84 -9.92
CA SER A 451 -6.05 -31.62 -10.85
C SER A 451 -6.97 -30.77 -11.72
N LEU A 452 -7.36 -29.59 -11.23
CA LEU A 452 -8.24 -28.66 -11.95
C LEU A 452 -7.51 -27.92 -13.07
N ILE A 453 -6.18 -27.84 -13.05
CA ILE A 453 -5.48 -26.92 -13.96
C ILE A 453 -4.09 -27.45 -14.35
N PRO A 454 -3.96 -28.15 -15.50
CA PRO A 454 -2.66 -28.42 -16.13
C PRO A 454 -1.85 -27.15 -16.47
N GLN A 455 -2.53 -25.99 -16.53
CA GLN A 455 -1.97 -24.67 -16.79
C GLN A 455 -2.07 -23.75 -15.56
N TYR A 456 -1.54 -24.19 -14.42
CA TYR A 456 -1.24 -23.27 -13.33
C TYR A 456 -0.10 -22.35 -13.78
N MET A 457 -0.41 -21.43 -14.70
CA MET A 457 0.45 -20.30 -15.00
C MET A 457 0.50 -19.47 -13.73
N ASP A 458 1.64 -18.86 -13.46
CA ASP A 458 1.70 -17.79 -12.49
C ASP A 458 0.79 -16.66 -13.03
N GLY A 459 -0.54 -16.75 -12.78
CA GLY A 459 -1.60 -15.95 -13.41
C GLY A 459 -1.58 -14.47 -13.02
N ALA A 460 -0.46 -14.03 -12.47
CA ALA A 460 -0.06 -12.65 -12.34
C ALA A 460 0.86 -12.18 -13.49
N SER A 461 1.21 -13.05 -14.46
CA SER A 461 1.95 -12.59 -15.64
C SER A 461 1.10 -11.57 -16.41
N PRO A 462 1.69 -10.45 -16.86
CA PRO A 462 0.96 -9.44 -17.64
C PRO A 462 0.24 -10.02 -18.85
N ASP A 463 0.82 -11.03 -19.52
CA ASP A 463 0.25 -11.64 -20.71
C ASP A 463 -1.01 -12.46 -20.42
N ALA A 464 -0.99 -13.30 -19.36
CA ALA A 464 -2.16 -14.07 -18.97
C ALA A 464 -3.33 -13.17 -18.58
N VAL A 465 -3.01 -12.10 -17.85
CA VAL A 465 -3.93 -11.03 -17.47
C VAL A 465 -4.52 -10.34 -18.70
N ASN A 466 -3.68 -9.89 -19.63
CA ASN A 466 -4.12 -9.17 -20.82
C ASN A 466 -4.98 -10.07 -21.71
N GLY A 467 -4.56 -11.33 -21.92
CA GLY A 467 -5.36 -12.30 -22.64
C GLY A 467 -6.72 -12.54 -21.97
N PHE A 468 -6.80 -12.59 -20.64
CA PHE A 468 -8.08 -12.70 -19.95
C PHE A 468 -8.97 -11.46 -20.11
N VAL A 469 -8.40 -10.26 -19.98
CA VAL A 469 -9.12 -8.99 -20.16
C VAL A 469 -9.64 -8.85 -21.60
N ASN A 470 -8.86 -9.26 -22.59
CA ASN A 470 -9.23 -9.25 -24.00
C ASN A 470 -10.24 -10.37 -24.33
N GLY A 471 -10.29 -11.43 -23.53
CA GLY A 471 -11.13 -12.62 -23.74
C GLY A 471 -10.45 -13.73 -24.55
N ASP A 472 -9.14 -13.60 -24.81
CA ASP A 472 -8.30 -14.65 -25.38
C ASP A 472 -8.18 -15.83 -24.41
N ASN A 473 -8.15 -15.55 -23.11
CA ASN A 473 -8.18 -16.54 -22.05
C ASN A 473 -9.56 -16.59 -21.40
N LYS A 474 -10.17 -17.77 -21.39
CA LYS A 474 -11.47 -18.02 -20.75
C LYS A 474 -11.39 -18.06 -19.22
N TYR A 475 -10.20 -18.36 -18.67
CA TYR A 475 -9.97 -18.43 -17.24
C TYR A 475 -8.76 -17.61 -16.81
N LEU A 476 -8.80 -17.15 -15.57
CA LEU A 476 -7.65 -16.56 -14.90
C LEU A 476 -7.62 -17.04 -13.45
N ILE A 477 -6.67 -17.90 -13.12
CA ILE A 477 -6.45 -18.36 -11.74
C ILE A 477 -5.34 -17.52 -11.12
N SER A 478 -5.59 -16.91 -9.96
CA SER A 478 -4.54 -16.20 -9.24
C SER A 478 -4.78 -16.16 -7.75
N ALA A 479 -3.69 -16.13 -6.98
CA ALA A 479 -3.70 -15.85 -5.55
C ALA A 479 -3.66 -14.36 -5.21
N ARG A 480 -3.44 -13.51 -6.22
CA ARG A 480 -3.43 -12.06 -6.10
C ARG A 480 -4.09 -11.46 -7.32
N PHE A 481 -5.05 -10.58 -7.13
CA PHE A 481 -5.50 -9.76 -8.24
C PHE A 481 -4.67 -8.47 -8.29
N THR A 482 -4.09 -8.14 -9.44
CA THR A 482 -3.44 -6.84 -9.59
C THR A 482 -4.52 -5.76 -9.50
N ARG A 483 -4.44 -4.90 -8.48
CA ARG A 483 -5.38 -3.80 -8.19
C ARG A 483 -5.50 -2.75 -9.30
N SER A 484 -4.86 -2.94 -10.44
CA SER A 484 -4.89 -2.02 -11.57
C SER A 484 -5.77 -2.45 -12.72
N LEU A 485 -6.31 -3.68 -12.73
CA LEU A 485 -7.07 -4.17 -13.88
C LEU A 485 -8.56 -3.85 -13.75
N SER A 486 -9.19 -3.66 -14.90
CA SER A 486 -10.64 -3.52 -15.07
C SER A 486 -11.10 -4.59 -16.04
N ILE A 487 -12.15 -5.32 -15.68
CA ILE A 487 -12.75 -6.32 -16.57
C ILE A 487 -14.07 -5.71 -17.05
N LEU A 488 -14.18 -5.47 -18.35
CA LEU A 488 -15.35 -4.79 -18.93
C LEU A 488 -16.45 -5.77 -19.35
N LYS A 489 -16.13 -7.07 -19.43
CA LYS A 489 -17.08 -8.11 -19.83
C LYS A 489 -17.76 -8.69 -18.58
N PRO A 490 -19.06 -9.01 -18.64
CA PRO A 490 -19.69 -9.85 -17.63
C PRO A 490 -18.91 -11.15 -17.47
N GLY A 491 -18.83 -11.64 -16.25
CA GLY A 491 -18.13 -12.88 -15.96
C GLY A 491 -18.52 -13.43 -14.60
N ALA A 492 -18.00 -14.60 -14.30
CA ALA A 492 -18.19 -15.23 -13.01
C ALA A 492 -16.89 -15.23 -12.21
N ILE A 493 -17.04 -15.10 -10.90
CA ILE A 493 -15.99 -15.22 -9.92
C ILE A 493 -16.24 -16.51 -9.13
N LEU A 494 -15.24 -17.39 -9.11
CA LEU A 494 -15.21 -18.56 -8.27
C LEU A 494 -14.21 -18.32 -7.14
N ILE A 495 -14.73 -18.23 -5.91
CA ILE A 495 -13.92 -18.07 -4.69
C ILE A 495 -14.03 -19.38 -3.93
N PRO A 496 -13.14 -20.35 -4.16
CA PRO A 496 -13.15 -21.59 -3.41
C PRO A 496 -13.21 -21.35 -1.89
N LYS A 497 -12.30 -20.52 -1.38
CA LYS A 497 -12.12 -20.32 0.06
C LYS A 497 -11.88 -18.85 0.35
N MET A 498 -12.30 -18.40 1.52
CA MET A 498 -12.04 -17.04 2.02
C MET A 498 -10.55 -16.71 1.83
N PRO A 499 -10.20 -15.58 1.19
CA PRO A 499 -8.81 -15.24 0.86
C PRO A 499 -8.08 -14.68 2.10
N ILE A 500 -8.01 -15.50 3.15
CA ILE A 500 -7.28 -15.18 4.38
C ILE A 500 -5.80 -15.13 4.03
N PRO A 501 -5.08 -14.06 4.41
CA PRO A 501 -3.61 -14.01 4.33
C PRO A 501 -2.96 -15.27 4.92
N ASP A 502 -1.78 -15.65 4.43
CA ASP A 502 -1.08 -16.83 4.91
C ASP A 502 -0.86 -16.75 6.43
N THR A 503 -1.60 -17.56 7.20
CA THR A 503 -1.54 -17.55 8.67
C THR A 503 -0.18 -18.01 9.21
N GLU A 504 0.64 -18.63 8.35
CA GLU A 504 2.00 -18.99 8.70
C GLU A 504 3.00 -17.85 8.49
N SER A 505 2.60 -16.79 7.77
CA SER A 505 3.45 -15.63 7.55
C SER A 505 3.80 -14.96 8.89
N PRO A 506 5.06 -14.51 9.07
CA PRO A 506 5.47 -13.83 10.28
C PRO A 506 4.61 -12.60 10.63
N GLU A 507 4.17 -11.86 9.61
CA GLU A 507 3.32 -10.67 9.74
C GLU A 507 1.90 -11.01 10.21
N VAL A 508 1.28 -12.04 9.65
CA VAL A 508 -0.06 -12.47 10.08
C VAL A 508 0.00 -13.04 11.49
N LYS A 509 1.03 -13.84 11.81
CA LYS A 509 1.26 -14.32 13.18
C LYS A 509 1.43 -13.19 14.18
N PHE A 510 2.03 -12.07 13.77
CA PHE A 510 2.12 -10.88 14.61
C PHE A 510 0.73 -10.35 14.97
N PHE A 511 -0.14 -10.14 13.99
CA PHE A 511 -1.52 -9.68 14.25
C PHE A 511 -2.31 -10.68 15.10
N LEU A 512 -2.26 -11.97 14.77
CA LEU A 512 -2.98 -13.01 15.51
C LEU A 512 -2.55 -13.11 16.97
N LYS A 513 -1.24 -13.04 17.26
CA LYS A 513 -0.73 -13.04 18.64
C LYS A 513 -1.15 -11.81 19.45
N LYS A 514 -1.47 -10.71 18.78
CA LYS A 514 -1.97 -9.48 19.41
C LYS A 514 -3.49 -9.48 19.57
N GLY A 515 -4.19 -10.53 19.15
CA GLY A 515 -5.65 -10.61 19.21
C GLY A 515 -6.36 -9.86 18.07
N TYR A 516 -5.63 -9.46 17.02
CA TYR A 516 -6.19 -8.72 15.88
C TYR A 516 -6.73 -9.63 14.78
N SER A 517 -7.46 -10.69 15.16
CA SER A 517 -8.08 -11.61 14.20
C SER A 517 -9.14 -10.91 13.33
N SER A 518 -9.89 -9.97 13.90
CA SER A 518 -10.86 -9.14 13.18
C SER A 518 -10.21 -8.42 11.99
N TYR A 519 -9.03 -7.82 12.17
CA TYR A 519 -8.29 -7.17 11.09
C TYR A 519 -7.92 -8.14 9.96
N ILE A 520 -7.53 -9.37 10.28
CA ILE A 520 -7.25 -10.40 9.27
C ILE A 520 -8.50 -10.77 8.47
N HIS A 521 -9.65 -10.88 9.14
CA HIS A 521 -10.93 -11.07 8.45
C HIS A 521 -11.28 -9.86 7.58
N MET A 522 -11.05 -8.64 8.05
CA MET A 522 -11.25 -7.42 7.26
C MET A 522 -10.41 -7.41 5.98
N LEU A 523 -9.13 -7.78 6.06
CA LEU A 523 -8.27 -7.89 4.86
C LEU A 523 -8.83 -8.89 3.84
N ALA A 524 -9.34 -10.03 4.32
CA ALA A 524 -9.94 -11.02 3.46
C ALA A 524 -11.25 -10.52 2.82
N ARG A 525 -12.10 -9.82 3.59
CA ARG A 525 -13.30 -9.16 3.06
C ARG A 525 -12.93 -8.13 1.99
N ALA A 526 -11.93 -7.30 2.27
CA ALA A 526 -11.46 -6.28 1.36
C ALA A 526 -10.98 -6.85 0.02
N GLU A 527 -10.28 -8.00 0.04
CA GLU A 527 -9.87 -8.68 -1.21
C GLU A 527 -11.08 -9.19 -2.02
N ILE A 528 -12.11 -9.75 -1.36
CA ILE A 528 -13.36 -10.12 -2.03
C ILE A 528 -14.00 -8.90 -2.67
N PHE A 529 -14.16 -7.82 -1.90
CA PHE A 529 -14.75 -6.58 -2.43
C PHE A 529 -13.99 -6.04 -3.63
N HIS A 530 -12.67 -5.95 -3.51
CA HIS A 530 -11.83 -5.48 -4.59
C HIS A 530 -12.00 -6.32 -5.85
N LEU A 531 -12.09 -7.65 -5.71
CA LEU A 531 -12.30 -8.57 -6.82
C LEU A 531 -13.67 -8.36 -7.48
N VAL A 532 -14.73 -8.34 -6.68
CA VAL A 532 -16.11 -8.12 -7.15
C VAL A 532 -16.22 -6.81 -7.91
N HIS A 533 -15.63 -5.74 -7.38
CA HIS A 533 -15.66 -4.43 -8.00
C HIS A 533 -14.93 -4.37 -9.36
N ARG A 534 -14.04 -5.33 -9.69
CA ARG A 534 -13.37 -5.32 -11.01
C ARG A 534 -14.30 -5.68 -12.15
N PHE A 535 -15.39 -6.37 -11.84
CA PHE A 535 -16.47 -6.69 -12.77
C PHE A 535 -17.59 -5.64 -12.74
N LEU A 536 -17.64 -4.80 -11.69
CA LEU A 536 -18.68 -3.79 -11.49
C LEU A 536 -18.17 -2.39 -11.86
N ARG A 537 -18.22 -2.04 -13.15
CA ARG A 537 -17.69 -0.75 -13.67
C ARG A 537 -18.75 0.22 -14.16
N SER A 538 -19.87 -0.29 -14.64
CA SER A 538 -21.04 0.51 -15.04
C SER A 538 -22.13 0.38 -13.98
N PRO A 539 -23.00 1.39 -13.80
CA PRO A 539 -24.08 1.33 -12.82
C PRO A 539 -24.98 0.09 -12.92
N ASN A 540 -25.06 -0.54 -14.09
CA ASN A 540 -25.84 -1.75 -14.36
C ASN A 540 -24.97 -2.99 -14.60
N SER A 541 -23.70 -2.97 -14.15
CA SER A 541 -22.84 -4.15 -14.24
C SER A 541 -23.36 -5.26 -13.34
N GLU A 542 -23.23 -6.48 -13.83
CA GLU A 542 -23.63 -7.68 -13.11
C GLU A 542 -22.42 -8.62 -12.99
N VAL A 543 -22.32 -9.31 -11.86
CA VAL A 543 -21.29 -10.32 -11.64
C VAL A 543 -21.89 -11.50 -10.90
N ILE A 544 -21.51 -12.70 -11.31
CA ILE A 544 -21.88 -13.93 -10.61
C ILE A 544 -20.72 -14.31 -9.71
N ILE A 545 -21.02 -14.64 -8.47
CA ILE A 545 -20.07 -15.14 -7.51
C ILE A 545 -20.55 -16.52 -7.08
N SER A 546 -19.65 -17.49 -7.08
CA SER A 546 -19.86 -18.77 -6.43
C SER A 546 -18.73 -19.05 -5.46
N SER A 547 -19.09 -19.61 -4.31
CA SER A 547 -18.16 -19.98 -3.26
C SER A 547 -18.65 -21.25 -2.58
N LEU A 548 -17.71 -22.12 -2.21
CA LEU A 548 -17.97 -23.26 -1.33
C LEU A 548 -17.78 -22.90 0.15
N ASP A 549 -17.31 -21.68 0.43
CA ASP A 549 -17.03 -21.16 1.78
C ASP A 549 -18.10 -20.16 2.21
N MET A 550 -18.86 -20.52 3.25
CA MET A 550 -19.96 -19.71 3.80
C MET A 550 -19.50 -18.32 4.24
N ARG A 551 -18.24 -18.16 4.67
CA ARG A 551 -17.70 -16.85 5.09
C ARG A 551 -17.63 -15.85 3.93
N VAL A 552 -17.49 -16.34 2.71
CA VAL A 552 -17.57 -15.49 1.50
C VAL A 552 -19.00 -14.98 1.33
N LEU A 553 -20.01 -15.83 1.57
CA LEU A 553 -21.42 -15.46 1.49
C LEU A 553 -21.81 -14.47 2.60
N GLU A 554 -21.35 -14.71 3.83
CA GLU A 554 -21.42 -13.75 4.96
C GLU A 554 -20.82 -12.39 4.60
N THR A 555 -19.69 -12.39 3.89
CA THR A 555 -19.06 -11.15 3.43
C THR A 555 -19.91 -10.40 2.41
N LEU A 556 -20.54 -11.11 1.45
CA LEU A 556 -21.45 -10.48 0.48
C LEU A 556 -22.70 -9.93 1.16
N TYR A 557 -23.25 -10.65 2.14
CA TYR A 557 -24.38 -10.18 2.94
C TYR A 557 -24.02 -8.94 3.75
N TYR A 558 -22.84 -8.90 4.35
CA TYR A 558 -22.33 -7.72 5.03
C TYR A 558 -22.32 -6.50 4.10
N TYR A 559 -21.86 -6.66 2.85
CA TYR A 559 -21.90 -5.58 1.86
C TYR A 559 -23.32 -5.20 1.41
N LYS A 560 -24.24 -6.16 1.30
CA LYS A 560 -25.68 -5.88 1.10
C LYS A 560 -26.21 -4.99 2.21
N LYS A 561 -25.97 -5.37 3.48
CA LYS A 561 -26.50 -4.67 4.67
C LYS A 561 -25.97 -3.25 4.80
N ILE A 562 -24.65 -3.06 4.74
CA ILE A 562 -24.06 -1.74 5.08
C ILE A 562 -24.09 -0.79 3.88
N HIS A 563 -23.97 -1.29 2.66
CA HIS A 563 -23.79 -0.45 1.48
C HIS A 563 -24.88 -0.58 0.43
N GLY A 564 -25.90 -1.40 0.68
CA GLY A 564 -27.04 -1.57 -0.23
C GLY A 564 -26.65 -2.23 -1.55
N LEU A 565 -25.62 -3.08 -1.56
CA LEU A 565 -25.30 -3.91 -2.70
C LEU A 565 -26.49 -4.84 -2.99
N SER A 566 -27.00 -4.85 -4.23
CA SER A 566 -28.06 -5.80 -4.60
C SER A 566 -27.43 -7.18 -4.77
N VAL A 567 -27.73 -8.07 -3.82
CA VAL A 567 -27.27 -9.46 -3.84
C VAL A 567 -28.50 -10.36 -3.92
N SER A 568 -28.47 -11.34 -4.83
CA SER A 568 -29.57 -12.29 -5.05
C SER A 568 -29.01 -13.70 -5.25
N TYR A 569 -29.75 -14.74 -4.86
CA TYR A 569 -29.40 -16.12 -5.22
C TYR A 569 -29.80 -16.42 -6.67
N ILE A 570 -29.02 -17.25 -7.35
CA ILE A 570 -29.42 -17.91 -8.60
C ILE A 570 -29.48 -19.41 -8.33
N ASN A 571 -30.67 -19.99 -8.50
CA ASN A 571 -30.88 -21.42 -8.40
C ASN A 571 -30.42 -22.16 -9.68
N ASP A 572 -30.35 -23.48 -9.61
CA ASP A 572 -29.95 -24.36 -10.72
C ASP A 572 -30.87 -24.20 -11.96
N ASP A 573 -32.15 -23.90 -11.74
CA ASP A 573 -33.14 -23.64 -12.79
C ASP A 573 -33.07 -22.21 -13.36
N GLY A 574 -32.18 -21.37 -12.81
CA GLY A 574 -32.00 -19.97 -13.20
C GLY A 574 -32.96 -18.99 -12.53
N SER A 575 -33.85 -19.44 -11.64
CA SER A 575 -34.67 -18.54 -10.83
C SER A 575 -33.80 -17.69 -9.89
N VAL A 576 -34.28 -16.46 -9.63
CA VAL A 576 -33.57 -15.47 -8.82
C VAL A 576 -34.38 -15.19 -7.57
N GLU A 577 -33.76 -15.36 -6.41
CA GLU A 577 -34.36 -15.11 -5.10
C GLU A 577 -33.58 -14.04 -4.34
N ASP A 578 -34.23 -13.34 -3.39
CA ASP A 578 -33.48 -12.39 -2.57
C ASP A 578 -32.47 -13.11 -1.69
N PHE A 579 -31.28 -12.53 -1.55
CA PHE A 579 -30.21 -13.15 -0.79
C PHE A 579 -30.41 -12.93 0.71
N GLU A 580 -30.87 -13.98 1.40
CA GLU A 580 -30.94 -14.07 2.85
C GLU A 580 -29.94 -15.13 3.37
N LEU A 581 -29.34 -14.88 4.54
CA LEU A 581 -28.39 -15.79 5.18
C LEU A 581 -29.02 -16.57 6.31
#